data_AF-A0A3P7J027-F1
#
_entry.id   AF-A0A3P7J027-F1
#
_cell.length_a   1.000
_cell.length_b   1.000
_cell.length_c   1.000
_cell.angle_alpha   90.00
_cell.angle_beta   90.00
_cell.angle_gamma   90.00
#
_symmetry.space_group_name_H-M   'P 1'
#
loop_
_entity.id
_entity.type
_entity.pdbx_description
1 polymer ?
#
loop_
_entity_poly.entity_id
_entity_poly.type
_entity_poly.pdbx_seq_one_letter_code
_entity_poly.pdbx_strand_id
1 'polypeptide(L)'
;MRRQREKLVQTVEQYMLCHEAVRQLIRHGITRVHADLFQRYLNYLGEENVNGKTRMQMQYEDLCECHHNPSCTPPTEYITLPGYHRPDEYIVANWAKECSELWQLIWNQNCQTVVLLGTDTRDSLVLLGEQLKSNGR
;
A
#
# COMPACT_ATOMS: atom_id res chain seq x y z
N MET A 1 -31.34 1.81 13.13
CA MET A 1 -31.03 1.16 11.85
C MET A 1 -32.09 0.16 11.43
N ARG A 2 -32.07 -1.11 11.85
CA ARG A 2 -33.01 -2.15 11.33
C ARG A 2 -34.49 -1.92 11.66
N ARG A 3 -34.80 -1.15 12.72
CA ARG A 3 -36.18 -0.72 13.04
C ARG A 3 -36.76 0.27 12.02
N GLN A 4 -35.91 0.97 11.25
CA GLN A 4 -36.31 1.99 10.26
C GLN A 4 -36.21 1.47 8.82
N ARG A 5 -35.32 0.50 8.56
CA ARG A 5 -35.16 -0.15 7.26
C ARG A 5 -34.76 -1.61 7.45
N GLU A 6 -35.59 -2.52 6.99
CA GLU A 6 -35.29 -3.94 7.07
C GLU A 6 -34.04 -4.31 6.27
N LYS A 7 -33.34 -5.35 6.75
CA LYS A 7 -32.16 -5.94 6.09
C LYS A 7 -30.99 -4.97 5.85
N LEU A 8 -30.79 -3.99 6.74
CA LEU A 8 -29.57 -3.18 6.75
C LEU A 8 -28.42 -3.97 7.44
N VAL A 9 -27.27 -4.08 6.75
CA VAL A 9 -26.11 -4.94 7.10
C VAL A 9 -26.53 -6.40 7.24
N GLN A 10 -26.48 -7.16 6.15
CA GLN A 10 -27.11 -8.49 6.07
C GLN A 10 -26.18 -9.64 6.39
N THR A 11 -24.87 -9.43 6.22
CA THR A 11 -23.88 -10.49 6.40
C THR A 11 -22.97 -10.19 7.58
N VAL A 12 -22.34 -11.24 8.13
CA VAL A 12 -21.38 -11.10 9.23
C VAL A 12 -20.17 -10.29 8.74
N GLU A 13 -19.75 -10.49 7.50
CA GLU A 13 -18.62 -9.79 6.87
C GLU A 13 -18.87 -8.29 6.78
N GLN A 14 -20.07 -7.85 6.43
CA GLN A 14 -20.43 -6.44 6.42
C GLN A 14 -20.39 -5.83 7.82
N TYR A 15 -20.85 -6.57 8.84
CA TYR A 15 -20.79 -6.13 10.23
C TYR A 15 -19.35 -6.02 10.72
N MET A 16 -18.51 -7.01 10.41
CA MET A 16 -17.07 -7.00 10.69
C MET A 16 -16.37 -5.82 10.02
N LEU A 17 -16.68 -5.55 8.74
CA LEU A 17 -16.13 -4.41 8.01
C LEU A 17 -16.45 -3.07 8.68
N CYS A 18 -17.68 -2.88 9.16
CA CYS A 18 -18.05 -1.65 9.87
C CYS A 18 -17.25 -1.47 11.16
N HIS A 19 -17.10 -2.53 11.96
CA HIS A 19 -16.30 -2.48 13.18
C HIS A 19 -14.83 -2.21 12.89
N GLU A 20 -14.28 -2.86 11.86
CA GLU A 20 -12.88 -2.67 11.46
C GLU A 20 -12.61 -1.25 10.97
N ALA A 21 -13.50 -0.68 10.16
CA ALA A 21 -13.39 0.71 9.71
C ALA A 21 -13.40 1.71 10.89
N VAL A 22 -14.28 1.52 11.88
CA VAL A 22 -14.32 2.36 13.08
C VAL A 22 -13.06 2.18 13.93
N ARG A 23 -12.59 0.93 14.10
CA ARG A 23 -11.37 0.62 14.83
C ARG A 23 -10.15 1.30 14.20
N GLN A 24 -10.02 1.24 12.87
CA GLN A 24 -8.94 1.91 12.13
C GLN A 24 -9.02 3.43 12.27
N LEU A 25 -10.22 4.03 12.17
CA LEU A 25 -10.37 5.47 12.35
C LEU A 25 -9.99 5.93 13.76
N ILE A 26 -10.36 5.18 14.80
CA ILE A 26 -9.98 5.49 16.19
C ILE A 26 -8.46 5.36 16.38
N ARG A 27 -7.85 4.32 15.78
CA ARG A 27 -6.41 4.06 15.93
C ARG A 27 -5.54 5.09 15.19
N HIS A 28 -5.85 5.35 13.92
CA HIS A 28 -4.97 6.12 13.03
C HIS A 28 -5.41 7.58 12.85
N GLY A 29 -6.67 7.90 13.15
CA GLY A 29 -7.23 9.23 12.92
C GLY A 29 -7.34 9.59 11.44
N ILE A 30 -7.42 10.90 11.15
CA ILE A 30 -7.45 11.43 9.78
C ILE A 30 -6.07 11.96 9.41
N THR A 31 -5.39 11.25 8.52
CA THR A 31 -4.03 11.59 8.05
C THR A 31 -4.02 12.32 6.70
N ARG A 32 -5.18 12.56 6.10
CA ARG A 32 -5.31 13.33 4.85
C ARG A 32 -5.20 14.82 5.14
N VAL A 33 -4.20 15.47 4.56
CA VAL A 33 -3.91 16.89 4.77
C VAL A 33 -4.06 17.66 3.46
N HIS A 34 -4.69 18.84 3.53
CA HIS A 34 -4.78 19.75 2.38
C HIS A 34 -3.40 20.34 2.05
N ALA A 35 -3.10 20.56 0.76
CA ALA A 35 -1.79 21.02 0.31
C ALA A 35 -1.31 22.30 1.04
N ASP A 36 -2.23 23.25 1.28
CA ASP A 36 -1.92 24.52 1.97
C ASP A 36 -1.43 24.34 3.41
N LEU A 37 -1.77 23.20 4.05
CA LEU A 37 -1.39 22.89 5.42
C LEU A 37 -0.17 21.98 5.51
N PHE A 38 0.40 21.56 4.37
CA PHE A 38 1.43 20.52 4.32
C PHE A 38 2.68 20.90 5.12
N GLN A 39 3.20 22.12 4.95
CA GLN A 39 4.38 22.60 5.69
C GLN A 39 4.15 22.61 7.21
N ARG A 40 2.98 23.09 7.65
CA ARG A 40 2.62 23.08 9.06
C ARG A 40 2.52 21.66 9.61
N TYR A 41 1.97 20.74 8.82
CA TYR A 41 1.85 19.34 9.20
C TYR A 41 3.23 18.65 9.29
N LEU A 42 4.16 18.95 8.39
CA LEU A 42 5.53 18.42 8.48
C LEU A 42 6.25 18.88 9.76
N ASN A 43 6.12 20.16 10.13
CA ASN A 43 6.69 20.66 11.39
C ASN A 43 6.08 19.92 12.60
N TYR A 44 4.75 19.77 12.61
CA TYR A 44 4.05 18.99 13.63
C TYR A 44 4.55 17.53 13.69
N LEU A 45 4.78 16.90 12.54
CA LEU A 45 5.27 15.53 12.45
C LEU A 45 6.71 15.37 12.99
N GLY A 46 7.52 16.43 12.89
CA GLY A 46 8.89 16.47 13.38
C GLY A 46 9.03 16.70 14.89
N GLU A 47 7.95 17.07 15.59
CA GLU A 47 7.98 17.23 17.04
C GLU A 47 8.15 15.88 17.75
N GLU A 48 9.07 15.83 18.71
CA GLU A 48 9.30 14.65 19.54
C GLU A 48 8.30 14.55 20.68
N ASN A 49 7.94 13.31 21.03
CA ASN A 49 7.19 13.00 22.24
C ASN A 49 8.13 12.85 23.46
N VAL A 50 7.55 12.55 24.62
CA VAL A 50 8.29 12.31 25.87
C VAL A 50 9.30 11.15 25.81
N ASN A 51 9.16 10.27 24.82
CA ASN A 51 10.04 9.12 24.59
C ASN A 51 11.11 9.41 23.51
N GLY A 52 11.23 10.66 23.05
CA GLY A 52 12.17 11.08 22.01
C GLY A 52 11.82 10.60 20.59
N LYS A 53 10.62 10.05 20.38
CA LYS A 53 10.17 9.66 19.02
C LYS A 53 9.40 10.81 18.39
N THR A 54 9.73 11.10 17.14
CA THR A 54 8.92 12.02 16.33
C THR A 54 7.54 11.41 16.03
N ARG A 55 6.55 12.25 15.76
CA ARG A 55 5.22 11.74 15.33
C ARG A 55 5.29 11.02 14.00
N MET A 56 6.19 11.44 13.11
CA MET A 56 6.46 10.73 11.87
C MET A 56 6.95 9.29 12.13
N GLN A 57 7.90 9.13 13.06
CA GLN A 57 8.40 7.80 13.43
C GLN A 57 7.28 6.92 14.00
N MET A 58 6.43 7.48 14.88
CA MET A 58 5.29 6.73 15.43
C MET A 58 4.32 6.28 14.34
N GLN A 59 4.01 7.15 13.36
CA GLN A 59 3.15 6.78 12.23
C GLN A 59 3.79 5.68 11.36
N TYR A 60 5.10 5.76 11.11
CA TYR A 60 5.82 4.75 10.36
C TYR A 60 5.81 3.38 11.06
N GLU A 61 6.13 3.35 12.35
CA GLU A 61 6.14 2.11 13.13
C GLU A 61 4.78 1.42 13.14
N ASP A 62 3.70 2.19 13.31
CA ASP A 62 2.32 1.70 13.27
C ASP A 62 1.93 1.12 11.89
N LEU A 63 2.47 1.67 10.78
CA LEU A 63 2.28 1.10 9.43
C LEU A 63 3.01 -0.24 9.23
N CYS A 64 4.14 -0.45 9.91
CA CYS A 64 4.92 -1.67 9.80
C CYS A 64 4.31 -2.85 10.58
N GLU A 65 3.35 -2.61 11.46
CA GLU A 65 2.75 -3.66 12.29
C GLU A 65 1.78 -4.55 11.49
N CYS A 66 2.19 -5.79 11.21
CA CYS A 66 1.32 -6.82 10.67
C CYS A 66 0.52 -7.48 11.82
N HIS A 67 -0.78 -7.22 11.86
CA HIS A 67 -1.69 -7.77 12.87
C HIS A 67 -2.38 -9.08 12.42
N HIS A 68 -2.03 -9.60 11.25
CA HIS A 68 -2.60 -10.84 10.74
C HIS A 68 -2.02 -12.04 11.50
N ASN A 69 -2.87 -13.03 11.75
CA ASN A 69 -2.46 -14.31 12.34
C ASN A 69 -3.03 -15.45 11.48
N PRO A 70 -2.18 -16.20 10.72
CA PRO A 70 -0.73 -16.07 10.65
C PRO A 70 -0.27 -14.76 9.98
N SER A 71 0.97 -14.34 10.27
CA SER A 71 1.55 -13.12 9.68
C SER A 71 1.59 -13.21 8.15
N CYS A 72 1.32 -12.11 7.47
CA CYS A 72 1.45 -12.02 6.03
C CYS A 72 2.89 -12.28 5.58
N THR A 73 3.04 -13.13 4.58
CA THR A 73 4.29 -13.33 3.85
C THR A 73 4.22 -12.61 2.51
N PRO A 74 5.17 -11.74 2.15
CA PRO A 74 5.20 -11.15 0.82
C PRO A 74 5.40 -12.25 -0.23
N PRO A 75 4.79 -12.14 -1.42
CA PRO A 75 5.04 -13.02 -2.55
C PRO A 75 6.52 -13.06 -2.95
N THR A 76 6.98 -14.24 -3.38
CA THR A 76 8.41 -14.50 -3.66
C THR A 76 8.89 -13.93 -5.00
N GLU A 77 7.99 -13.70 -5.96
CA GLU A 77 8.35 -13.25 -7.31
C GLU A 77 8.10 -11.74 -7.50
N TYR A 78 6.83 -11.36 -7.50
CA TYR A 78 6.39 -9.98 -7.66
C TYR A 78 5.03 -9.77 -6.97
N ILE A 79 4.70 -8.50 -6.73
CA ILE A 79 3.39 -8.06 -6.27
C ILE A 79 2.77 -7.10 -7.27
N THR A 80 1.46 -7.20 -7.47
CA THR A 80 0.69 -6.18 -8.18
C THR A 80 0.14 -5.18 -7.17
N LEU A 81 0.32 -3.90 -7.43
CA LEU A 81 -0.15 -2.81 -6.60
C LEU A 81 -1.13 -1.91 -7.38
N PRO A 82 -2.16 -1.38 -6.70
CA PRO A 82 -3.02 -0.36 -7.27
C PRO A 82 -2.25 0.94 -7.42
N GLY A 83 -2.56 1.65 -8.49
CA GLY A 83 -2.23 3.06 -8.60
C GLY A 83 -3.43 3.93 -8.26
N TYR A 84 -3.33 5.22 -8.56
CA TYR A 84 -4.36 6.18 -8.16
C TYR A 84 -5.65 6.00 -8.95
N HIS A 85 -5.56 5.55 -10.20
CA HIS A 85 -6.70 5.43 -11.10
C HIS A 85 -7.08 3.98 -11.42
N ARG A 86 -6.19 3.01 -11.15
CA ARG A 86 -6.40 1.61 -11.53
C ARG A 86 -6.00 0.65 -10.41
N PRO A 87 -6.76 -0.45 -10.20
CA PRO A 87 -6.47 -1.42 -9.15
C PRO A 87 -5.22 -2.28 -9.40
N ASP A 88 -4.83 -2.45 -10.66
CA ASP A 88 -3.68 -3.26 -11.09
C ASP A 88 -2.81 -2.41 -12.01
N GLU A 89 -2.15 -1.40 -11.44
CA GLU A 89 -1.38 -0.39 -12.21
C GLU A 89 0.11 -0.69 -12.21
N TYR A 90 0.62 -1.15 -11.08
CA TYR A 90 2.05 -1.34 -10.86
C TYR A 90 2.39 -2.78 -10.55
N ILE A 91 3.50 -3.25 -11.09
CA ILE A 91 4.17 -4.47 -10.63
C ILE A 91 5.42 -4.07 -9.88
N VAL A 92 5.59 -4.59 -8.66
CA VAL A 92 6.81 -4.46 -7.86
C VAL A 92 7.46 -5.81 -7.76
N ALA A 93 8.68 -5.93 -8.28
CA ALA A 93 9.46 -7.16 -8.23
C ALA A 93 10.87 -6.86 -7.74
N ASN A 94 11.48 -7.83 -7.05
CA ASN A 94 12.89 -7.78 -6.67
C ASN A 94 13.68 -8.77 -7.54
N TRP A 95 14.58 -8.24 -8.37
CA TRP A 95 15.45 -9.05 -9.22
C TRP A 95 16.91 -8.77 -8.94
N ALA A 96 17.71 -9.80 -8.64
CA ALA A 96 19.14 -9.58 -8.38
C ALA A 96 19.91 -9.11 -9.64
N LYS A 97 19.46 -9.53 -10.82
CA LYS A 97 20.07 -9.20 -12.12
C LYS A 97 19.06 -9.35 -13.24
N GLU A 98 19.38 -8.74 -14.37
CA GLU A 98 18.67 -8.98 -15.62
C GLU A 98 18.76 -10.45 -16.05
N CYS A 99 17.62 -11.02 -16.46
CA CYS A 99 17.52 -12.40 -16.93
C CYS A 99 16.29 -12.58 -17.84
N SER A 100 16.16 -13.77 -18.45
CA SER A 100 15.05 -14.11 -19.35
C SER A 100 13.68 -14.05 -18.66
N GLU A 101 13.61 -14.51 -17.42
CA GLU A 101 12.39 -14.63 -16.62
C GLU A 101 11.82 -13.25 -16.31
N LEU A 102 12.69 -12.27 -16.06
CA LEU A 102 12.30 -10.88 -15.91
C LEU A 102 11.63 -10.35 -17.17
N TRP A 103 12.25 -10.54 -18.34
CA TRP A 103 11.69 -10.05 -19.59
C TRP A 103 10.41 -10.77 -19.99
N GLN A 104 10.30 -12.06 -19.68
CA GLN A 104 9.05 -12.81 -19.81
C GLN A 104 7.95 -12.23 -18.93
N LEU A 105 8.25 -11.87 -17.67
CA LEU A 105 7.29 -11.22 -16.78
C LEU A 105 6.82 -9.88 -17.37
N ILE A 106 7.76 -9.00 -17.75
CA ILE A 106 7.47 -7.69 -18.34
C ILE A 106 6.56 -7.82 -19.57
N TRP A 107 6.90 -8.77 -20.45
CA TRP A 107 6.13 -9.03 -21.66
C TRP A 107 4.72 -9.56 -21.36
N ASN A 108 4.62 -10.59 -20.52
CA ASN A 108 3.35 -11.23 -20.17
C ASN A 108 2.40 -10.28 -19.44
N GLN A 109 2.94 -9.37 -18.64
CA GLN A 109 2.19 -8.38 -17.89
C GLN A 109 1.93 -7.09 -18.69
N ASN A 110 2.37 -7.03 -19.96
CA ASN A 110 2.20 -5.90 -20.85
C ASN A 110 2.73 -4.59 -20.26
N CYS A 111 3.88 -4.67 -19.58
CA CYS A 111 4.56 -3.52 -18.97
C CYS A 111 5.24 -2.69 -20.05
N GLN A 112 4.96 -1.38 -20.10
CA GLN A 112 5.57 -0.48 -21.09
C GLN A 112 6.80 0.27 -20.58
N THR A 113 6.82 0.54 -19.28
CA THR A 113 7.88 1.32 -18.64
C THR A 113 8.39 0.53 -17.45
N VAL A 114 9.71 0.48 -17.30
CA VAL A 114 10.39 -0.14 -16.18
C VAL A 114 11.20 0.94 -15.46
N VAL A 115 10.88 1.17 -14.19
CA VAL A 115 11.66 2.06 -13.32
C VAL A 115 12.54 1.22 -12.42
N LEU A 116 13.84 1.49 -12.45
CA LEU A 116 14.81 0.84 -11.58
C LEU A 116 15.08 1.70 -10.34
N LEU A 117 14.78 1.15 -9.16
CA LEU A 117 15.09 1.77 -7.87
C LEU A 117 16.25 1.01 -7.19
N GLY A 118 17.48 1.40 -7.52
CA GLY A 118 18.69 0.80 -6.96
C GLY A 118 19.86 0.88 -7.94
N THR A 119 21.02 1.35 -7.47
CA THR A 119 22.21 1.55 -8.32
C THR A 119 23.34 0.58 -8.00
N ASP A 120 23.27 -0.15 -6.88
CA ASP A 120 24.35 -1.03 -6.45
C ASP A 120 24.05 -2.49 -6.82
N THR A 121 25.00 -3.09 -7.54
CA THR A 121 24.99 -4.49 -8.02
C THR A 121 24.79 -5.55 -6.93
N ARG A 122 24.80 -5.16 -5.66
CA ARG A 122 24.62 -6.03 -4.49
C ARG A 122 23.18 -6.14 -4.02
N ASP A 123 22.33 -5.16 -4.37
CA ASP A 123 20.94 -5.10 -3.93
C ASP A 123 20.02 -5.09 -5.15
N SER A 124 19.29 -6.19 -5.31
CA SER A 124 17.84 -6.15 -5.51
C SER A 124 17.32 -5.02 -6.41
N LEU A 125 17.28 -5.24 -7.73
CA LEU A 125 16.59 -4.36 -8.68
C LEU A 125 15.10 -4.35 -8.31
N VAL A 126 14.63 -3.27 -7.70
CA VAL A 126 13.20 -3.04 -7.53
C VAL A 126 12.68 -2.44 -8.82
N LEU A 127 11.86 -3.22 -9.51
CA LEU A 127 11.25 -2.80 -10.76
C LEU A 127 9.81 -2.39 -10.52
N LEU A 128 9.47 -1.17 -10.94
CA LEU A 128 8.09 -0.72 -11.05
C LEU A 128 7.69 -0.75 -12.53
N GLY A 129 6.83 -1.70 -12.89
CA GLY A 129 6.24 -1.81 -14.22
C GLY A 129 4.86 -1.18 -14.28
N GLU A 130 4.61 -0.24 -15.21
CA GLU A 130 3.26 0.28 -15.46
C GLU A 130 2.52 -0.60 -16.48
N GLN A 131 1.37 -1.14 -16.07
CA GLN A 131 0.52 -1.99 -16.91
C GLN A 131 -0.43 -1.17 -17.81
N LEU A 132 -0.49 -1.53 -19.09
CA LEU A 132 -1.51 -1.01 -20.00
C LEU A 132 -2.91 -1.51 -19.65
N LYS A 133 -3.93 -0.76 -20.07
CA LYS A 133 -5.31 -1.26 -20.11
C LYS A 133 -5.32 -2.59 -20.88
N SER A 134 -5.84 -3.65 -20.26
CA SER A 134 -6.31 -4.78 -21.04
C SER A 134 -7.42 -4.24 -21.95
N ASN A 135 -7.16 -4.23 -23.26
CA ASN A 135 -8.24 -4.07 -24.22
C ASN A 135 -9.08 -5.34 -24.10
N GLY A 136 -10.08 -5.30 -23.23
CA GLY A 136 -11.09 -6.35 -23.14
C GLY A 136 -11.66 -6.59 -24.54
N ARG A 137 -11.43 -7.79 -25.06
CA ARG A 137 -12.31 -8.39 -26.06
C ARG A 137 -13.49 -9.01 -25.34
#